data_AF-A0A7Y2AA27-F1
#
_entry.id   AF-A0A7Y2AA27-F1
#
_cell.length_a   1.000
_cell.length_b   1.000
_cell.length_c   1.000
_cell.angle_alpha   90.00
_cell.angle_beta   90.00
_cell.angle_gamma   90.00
#
_symmetry.space_group_name_H-M   'P 1'
#
loop_
_entity.id
_entity.type
_entity.pdbx_description
1 polymer ?
#
loop_
_entity_poly.entity_id
_entity_poly.type
_entity_poly.pdbx_seq_one_letter_code
_entity_poly.pdbx_strand_id
1 'polypeptide(L)'
;MKPVRYTYLLLILGMALCSCYEPDSPTPEEIQGIVEQSCVDNVQSGAEEGVDCGGPCPPCVSCSDGILNQGETFVDCGGPCPPC
;
A
#
# COMPACT_ATOMS: atom_id res chain seq x y z
N MET A 1 32.56 -17.06 -44.96
CA MET A 1 31.60 -17.87 -44.16
C MET A 1 31.85 -17.63 -42.66
N LYS A 2 31.41 -16.47 -42.16
CA LYS A 2 31.32 -16.16 -40.72
C LYS A 2 29.92 -15.66 -40.28
N PRO A 3 28.86 -15.62 -41.13
CA PRO A 3 27.65 -14.89 -40.75
C PRO A 3 26.90 -15.59 -39.61
N VAL A 4 26.68 -16.91 -39.68
CA VAL A 4 25.80 -17.63 -38.74
C VAL A 4 26.26 -17.53 -37.27
N ARG A 5 27.57 -17.65 -37.01
CA ARG A 5 28.11 -17.53 -35.65
C ARG A 5 28.02 -16.09 -35.13
N TYR A 6 28.22 -15.11 -36.01
CA TYR A 6 28.14 -13.69 -35.65
C TYR A 6 26.68 -13.27 -35.41
N THR A 7 25.73 -13.75 -36.21
CA THR A 7 24.30 -13.51 -35.99
C THR A 7 23.81 -14.15 -34.70
N TYR A 8 24.27 -15.38 -34.38
CA TYR A 8 23.94 -16.04 -33.11
C TYR A 8 24.51 -15.29 -31.90
N LEU A 9 25.74 -14.76 -32.03
CA LEU A 9 26.40 -13.90 -31.02
C LEU A 9 25.67 -12.57 -30.78
N LEU A 10 25.12 -11.95 -31.82
CA LEU A 10 24.34 -10.72 -31.69
C LEU A 10 22.95 -10.97 -31.08
N LEU A 11 22.32 -12.12 -31.38
CA LEU A 11 21.02 -12.49 -30.80
C LEU A 11 21.11 -12.77 -29.30
N ILE A 12 22.13 -13.51 -28.85
CA ILE A 12 22.35 -13.78 -27.41
C ILE A 12 22.74 -12.52 -26.62
N LEU A 13 23.48 -11.59 -27.24
CA LEU A 13 23.79 -10.29 -26.63
C LEU A 13 22.55 -9.39 -26.53
N GLY A 14 21.66 -9.43 -27.53
CA GLY A 14 20.40 -8.69 -27.52
C GLY A 14 19.38 -9.21 -26.50
N MET A 15 19.31 -10.53 -26.30
CA MET A 15 18.46 -11.13 -25.25
C MET A 15 19.00 -10.83 -23.84
N ALA A 16 20.32 -10.77 -23.66
CA ALA A 16 20.94 -10.42 -22.38
C ALA A 16 20.69 -8.95 -21.98
N LEU A 17 20.57 -8.04 -22.95
CA LEU A 17 20.30 -6.61 -22.69
C LEU A 17 18.82 -6.29 -22.41
N CYS A 18 17.90 -7.17 -22.80
CA CYS A 18 16.47 -6.99 -22.52
C CYS A 18 16.04 -7.58 -21.16
N SER A 19 16.93 -8.31 -20.50
CA SER A 19 16.60 -9.08 -19.29
C SER A 19 16.63 -8.27 -17.99
N CYS A 20 16.79 -6.95 -18.07
CA CYS A 20 16.75 -6.05 -16.90
C CYS A 20 15.42 -5.32 -16.73
N TYR A 21 14.40 -5.62 -17.54
CA TYR A 21 13.05 -5.11 -17.27
C TYR A 21 12.39 -6.03 -16.26
N GLU A 22 12.44 -5.66 -14.99
CA GLU A 22 11.64 -6.23 -13.90
C GLU A 22 10.30 -5.45 -13.85
N PRO A 23 9.21 -5.91 -14.48
CA PRO A 23 7.91 -5.24 -14.46
C PRO A 23 7.20 -5.23 -13.10
N ASP A 24 7.83 -5.76 -12.04
CA ASP A 24 7.22 -5.90 -10.71
C ASP A 24 7.92 -5.06 -9.62
N SER A 25 8.86 -4.18 -9.99
CA SER A 25 9.48 -3.27 -9.01
C SER A 25 8.51 -2.12 -8.69
N PRO A 26 8.05 -1.96 -7.44
CA PRO A 26 7.14 -0.90 -7.07
C PRO A 26 7.79 0.45 -7.39
N THR A 27 7.07 1.30 -8.11
CA THR A 27 7.58 2.62 -8.49
C THR A 27 7.85 3.47 -7.24
N PRO A 28 8.75 4.46 -7.27
CA PRO A 28 8.96 5.38 -6.15
C PRO A 28 7.69 6.12 -5.69
N GLU A 29 6.66 6.19 -6.54
CA GLU A 29 5.33 6.73 -6.22
C GLU A 29 4.46 5.71 -5.45
N GLU A 30 4.75 4.40 -5.56
CA GLU A 30 4.18 3.30 -4.77
C GLU A 30 4.94 3.06 -3.45
N ILE A 31 6.20 3.50 -3.37
CA ILE A 31 7.04 3.45 -2.16
C ILE A 31 6.63 4.53 -1.14
N GLN A 32 5.67 5.38 -1.47
CA GLN A 32 5.19 6.44 -0.58
C GLN A 32 4.41 5.92 0.67
N GLY A 33 4.29 4.60 0.84
CA GLY A 33 3.64 3.93 1.98
C GLY A 33 4.55 3.08 2.90
N ILE A 34 5.87 3.12 2.75
CA ILE A 34 6.82 2.32 3.59
C ILE A 34 7.67 3.19 4.54
N VAL A 35 7.13 4.34 4.96
CA VAL A 35 7.55 4.91 6.25
C VAL A 35 6.90 4.00 7.29
N GLU A 36 7.66 3.05 7.86
CA GLU A 36 7.26 2.09 8.92
C GLU A 36 5.77 2.16 9.28
N GLN A 37 4.90 1.61 8.42
CA GLN A 37 3.45 1.71 8.58
C GLN A 37 3.06 0.86 9.79
N SER A 38 3.01 1.50 10.95
CA SER A 38 2.63 0.90 12.22
C SER A 38 1.27 1.44 12.62
N CYS A 39 0.32 0.55 12.90
CA CYS A 39 -1.04 0.89 13.33
C CYS A 39 -1.20 0.78 14.86
N VAL A 40 -0.11 0.79 15.62
CA VAL A 40 -0.09 0.59 17.08
C VAL A 40 1.03 1.37 17.79
N ASP A 41 1.67 2.33 17.13
CA ASP A 41 2.80 3.07 17.70
C ASP A 41 2.38 4.41 18.31
N ASN A 42 1.08 4.73 18.32
CA ASN A 42 0.51 5.96 18.84
C ASN A 42 1.02 7.23 18.13
N VAL A 43 1.49 7.10 16.89
CA VAL A 43 1.85 8.24 16.05
C VAL A 43 1.20 8.10 14.69
N GLN A 44 0.56 9.18 14.22
CA GLN A 44 -0.04 9.19 12.88
C GLN A 44 1.06 9.11 11.81
N SER A 45 1.16 7.98 11.13
CA SER A 45 2.24 7.68 10.19
C SER A 45 1.74 6.99 8.91
N GLY A 46 2.56 7.00 7.85
CA GLY A 46 2.20 6.39 6.56
C GLY A 46 0.88 6.91 5.99
N ALA A 47 -0.03 5.99 5.64
CA ALA A 47 -1.36 6.27 5.07
C ALA A 47 -2.51 6.30 6.09
N GLU A 48 -2.24 6.60 7.36
CA GLU A 48 -3.27 6.71 8.40
C GLU A 48 -4.10 8.00 8.33
N GLU A 49 -5.41 7.90 8.55
CA GLU A 49 -6.33 9.04 8.61
C GLU A 49 -6.41 9.66 10.02
N GLY A 50 -6.10 8.87 11.06
CA GLY A 50 -5.93 9.30 12.45
C GLY A 50 -4.80 8.51 13.11
N VAL A 51 -4.51 8.76 14.39
CA VAL A 51 -3.47 7.99 15.10
C VAL A 51 -3.87 6.52 15.14
N ASP A 52 -3.04 5.63 14.61
CA ASP A 52 -3.24 4.18 14.60
C ASP A 52 -4.51 3.71 13.84
N CYS A 53 -5.08 4.53 12.94
CA CYS A 53 -6.33 4.22 12.23
C CYS A 53 -6.44 4.83 10.82
N GLY A 54 -7.25 4.22 9.96
CA GLY A 54 -7.51 4.66 8.58
C GLY A 54 -6.50 4.12 7.55
N GLY A 55 -6.84 4.25 6.27
CA GLY A 55 -6.05 3.69 5.17
C GLY A 55 -5.84 2.17 5.32
N PRO A 56 -4.58 1.68 5.46
CA PRO A 56 -4.29 0.26 5.68
C PRO A 56 -4.54 -0.23 7.11
N CYS A 57 -4.78 0.68 8.07
CA CYS A 57 -5.07 0.38 9.47
C CYS A 57 -6.59 0.22 9.71
N PRO A 58 -7.03 -0.25 10.90
CA PRO A 58 -8.44 -0.32 11.23
C PRO A 58 -9.14 1.04 11.00
N PRO A 59 -10.40 1.06 10.54
CA PRO A 59 -11.09 2.32 10.28
C PRO A 59 -11.16 3.17 11.56
N CYS A 60 -10.93 4.48 11.41
CA CYS A 60 -11.10 5.41 12.51
C CYS A 60 -12.57 5.40 12.99
N VAL A 61 -12.76 5.60 14.29
CA VAL A 61 -14.10 5.71 14.87
C VAL A 61 -14.80 6.92 14.27
N SER A 62 -16.00 6.68 13.72
CA SER A 62 -16.92 7.73 13.32
C SER A 62 -18.14 7.69 14.23
N CYS A 63 -18.68 8.87 14.55
CA CYS A 63 -19.92 9.05 15.33
C CYS A 63 -20.90 9.97 14.60
N SER A 64 -20.84 9.97 13.26
CA SER A 64 -21.70 10.79 12.39
C SER A 64 -21.79 10.26 10.95
N ASP A 65 -21.43 8.99 10.72
CA ASP A 65 -21.44 8.38 9.39
C ASP A 65 -22.77 7.66 9.08
N GLY A 66 -23.69 7.61 10.04
CA GLY A 66 -25.03 7.06 9.85
C GLY A 66 -25.06 5.54 9.78
N ILE A 67 -23.99 4.85 10.20
CA ILE A 67 -23.92 3.38 10.28
C ILE A 67 -23.62 2.94 11.72
N LEU A 68 -23.97 1.70 12.07
CA LEU A 68 -23.71 1.13 13.40
C LEU A 68 -22.41 0.34 13.35
N ASN A 69 -21.31 0.91 13.84
CA ASN A 69 -19.97 0.34 13.68
C ASN A 69 -19.06 0.64 14.90
N GLN A 70 -17.78 0.26 14.84
CA GLN A 70 -16.72 0.51 15.86
C GLN A 70 -17.08 0.35 17.37
N GLY A 71 -18.09 -0.45 17.73
CA GLY A 71 -18.51 -0.67 19.12
C GLY A 71 -19.60 0.29 19.62
N GLU A 72 -20.24 1.04 18.73
CA GLU A 72 -21.43 1.83 19.02
C GLU A 72 -22.59 0.97 19.53
N THR A 73 -23.47 1.59 20.33
CA THR A 73 -24.69 0.93 20.84
C THR A 73 -25.90 1.19 19.93
N PHE A 74 -25.95 2.38 19.32
CA PHE A 74 -26.87 2.77 18.26
C PHE A 74 -26.10 3.57 17.19
N VAL A 75 -26.70 3.75 16.02
CA VAL A 75 -26.07 4.53 14.92
C VAL A 75 -25.60 5.87 15.45
N ASP A 76 -24.31 6.16 15.30
CA ASP A 76 -23.66 7.41 15.73
C ASP A 76 -23.68 7.69 17.26
N CYS A 77 -24.01 6.71 18.13
CA CYS A 77 -23.99 6.90 19.59
C CYS A 77 -23.71 5.64 20.44
N GLY A 78 -23.19 5.85 21.65
CA GLY A 78 -22.79 4.82 22.60
C GLY A 78 -21.42 4.21 22.32
N GLY A 79 -20.90 3.41 23.26
CA GLY A 79 -19.57 2.80 23.14
C GLY A 79 -18.45 3.85 23.12
N PRO A 80 -17.63 3.95 22.04
CA PRO A 80 -16.62 5.00 21.89
C PRO A 80 -17.20 6.39 21.54
N CYS A 81 -18.48 6.45 21.16
CA CYS A 81 -19.20 7.67 20.81
C CYS A 81 -19.97 8.26 22.01
N PRO A 82 -20.49 9.51 21.91
CA PRO A 82 -21.31 10.11 22.96
C PRO A 82 -22.49 9.20 23.35
N PRO A 83 -22.92 9.20 24.62
CA PRO A 83 -24.02 8.36 25.06
C PRO A 83 -25.31 8.68 24.31
N CYS A 84 -26.07 7.62 24.04
CA CYS A 84 -27.50 7.70 23.75
C CYS A 84 -28.27 7.96 25.08
#